data_AF-A0A164HWR9-F1
#
_entry.id   AF-A0A164HWR9-F1
#
_cell.length_a   1.000
_cell.length_b   1.000
_cell.length_c   1.000
_cell.angle_alpha   90.00
_cell.angle_beta   90.00
_cell.angle_gamma   90.00
#
_symmetry.space_group_name_H-M   'P 1'
#
loop_
_entity.id
_entity.type
_entity.pdbx_description
1 polymer ?
#
loop_
_entity_poly.entity_id
_entity_poly.type
_entity_poly.pdbx_seq_one_letter_code
_entity_poly.pdbx_strand_id
1 'polypeptide(L)'
;VEAYAQGARNAIAAGFDGVEVHGANGYLIDQFLRDGVNKRSDAYGGSLENRARFLFEVLDAVTAAIGADRVGLRLSPLNSYNSMVDSDPVGWIGFL
;
A
#
# COMPACT_ATOMS: atom_id res chain seq x y z
N VAL A 1 10.11 -2.15 1.24
CA VAL A 1 9.72 -1.85 2.62
C VAL A 1 10.69 -0.86 3.27
N GLU A 2 11.96 -1.20 3.49
CA GLU A 2 12.91 -0.32 4.22
C GLU A 2 13.00 1.12 3.69
N ALA A 3 12.96 1.30 2.37
CA ALA A 3 12.97 2.63 1.75
C ALA A 3 11.77 3.50 2.16
N TYR A 4 10.58 2.92 2.42
CA TYR A 4 9.42 3.66 2.92
C TYR A 4 9.65 4.14 4.36
N ALA A 5 10.17 3.27 5.23
CA ALA A 5 10.48 3.62 6.61
C ALA A 5 11.56 4.70 6.68
N GLN A 6 12.61 4.60 5.85
CA GLN A 6 13.63 5.65 5.75
C GLN A 6 13.07 6.97 5.21
N GLY A 7 12.19 6.91 4.20
CA GLY A 7 11.50 8.08 3.68
C GLY A 7 10.66 8.78 4.76
N ALA A 8 9.95 8.03 5.58
CA ALA A 8 9.18 8.57 6.70
C ALA A 8 10.08 9.22 7.76
N ARG A 9 11.19 8.58 8.15
CA ARG A 9 12.18 9.18 9.07
C ARG A 9 12.73 10.50 8.53
N ASN A 10 13.05 10.53 7.24
CA ASN A 10 13.53 11.74 6.58
C ASN A 10 12.47 12.85 6.56
N ALA A 11 11.20 12.51 6.32
CA ALA A 11 10.11 13.47 6.33
C ALA A 11 9.93 14.12 7.71
N ILE A 12 9.93 13.31 8.78
CA ILE A 12 9.86 13.84 10.16
C ILE A 12 11.09 14.71 10.47
N ALA A 13 12.29 14.28 10.08
CA ALA A 13 13.51 15.07 10.26
C ALA A 13 13.47 16.41 9.50
N ALA A 14 12.75 16.47 8.38
CA ALA A 14 12.52 17.68 7.60
C ALA A 14 11.41 18.59 8.16
N GLY A 15 10.69 18.17 9.21
CA GLY A 15 9.66 18.96 9.88
C GLY A 15 8.23 18.74 9.39
N PHE A 16 7.95 17.64 8.67
CA PHE A 16 6.57 17.25 8.37
C PHE A 16 5.86 16.73 9.63
N ASP A 17 4.57 17.04 9.76
CA ASP A 17 3.73 16.53 10.87
C ASP A 17 3.50 15.01 10.77
N GLY A 18 3.50 14.46 9.56
CA GLY A 18 3.28 13.05 9.28
C GLY A 18 3.47 12.72 7.81
N VAL A 19 3.14 11.48 7.43
CA VAL A 19 3.24 11.00 6.04
C VAL A 19 1.98 10.26 5.62
N GLU A 20 1.70 10.23 4.32
CA GLU A 20 0.65 9.40 3.73
C GLU A 20 1.29 8.31 2.86
N VAL A 21 0.99 7.04 3.15
CA VAL A 21 1.39 5.90 2.31
C VAL A 21 0.47 5.86 1.08
N HIS A 22 1.05 5.98 -0.11
CA HIS A 22 0.31 5.99 -1.36
C HIS A 22 0.04 4.56 -1.88
N GLY A 23 -1.12 4.00 -1.52
CA GLY A 23 -1.64 2.70 -1.97
C GLY A 23 -2.72 2.81 -3.06
N ALA A 24 -2.59 3.77 -3.98
CA ALA A 24 -3.66 4.18 -4.87
C ALA A 24 -3.15 4.50 -6.29
N ASN A 25 -4.08 4.78 -7.19
CA ASN A 25 -3.89 5.29 -8.54
C ASN A 25 -2.89 4.48 -9.38
N GLY A 26 -2.86 3.16 -9.20
CA GLY A 26 -2.04 2.24 -9.97
C GLY A 26 -0.53 2.40 -9.81
N TYR A 27 -0.07 3.02 -8.72
CA TYR A 27 1.33 2.96 -8.31
C TYR A 27 1.64 1.65 -7.59
N LEU A 28 2.91 1.42 -7.25
CA LEU A 28 3.46 0.12 -6.85
C LEU A 28 2.60 -0.66 -5.84
N ILE A 29 2.14 -0.03 -4.75
CA ILE A 29 1.32 -0.73 -3.75
C ILE A 29 -0.03 -1.15 -4.35
N ASP A 30 -0.71 -0.27 -5.10
CA ASP A 30 -1.97 -0.60 -5.79
C ASP A 30 -1.77 -1.71 -6.84
N GLN A 31 -0.60 -1.74 -7.49
CA GLN A 31 -0.23 -2.84 -8.40
C GLN A 31 -0.09 -4.17 -7.68
N PHE A 32 0.36 -4.20 -6.41
CA PHE A 32 0.36 -5.43 -5.62
C PHE A 32 -1.05 -5.83 -5.20
N LEU A 33 -1.89 -4.87 -4.82
CA LEU A 33 -3.26 -5.12 -4.36
C LEU A 33 -4.15 -5.72 -5.44
N ARG A 34 -3.94 -5.36 -6.72
CA ARG A 34 -4.88 -5.70 -7.80
C ARG A 34 -4.46 -6.89 -8.63
N ASP A 35 -5.37 -7.85 -8.77
CA ASP A 35 -5.10 -9.07 -9.52
C ASP A 35 -5.00 -8.86 -11.04
N GLY A 36 -5.46 -7.72 -11.58
CA GLY A 36 -5.34 -7.39 -13.00
C GLY A 36 -3.88 -7.27 -13.44
N VAL A 37 -3.00 -6.82 -12.55
CA VAL A 37 -1.55 -6.65 -12.81
C VAL A 37 -0.68 -7.55 -11.93
N ASN A 38 -1.08 -7.85 -10.69
CA ASN A 38 -0.35 -8.78 -9.84
C ASN A 38 -0.63 -10.23 -10.26
N LYS A 39 0.25 -10.77 -11.10
CA LYS A 39 0.22 -12.17 -11.56
C LYS A 39 1.24 -13.06 -10.83
N ARG A 40 1.74 -12.62 -9.68
CA ARG A 40 2.72 -13.38 -8.90
C ARG A 40 2.11 -14.66 -8.34
N SER A 41 2.94 -15.68 -8.20
CA SER A 41 2.59 -16.98 -7.60
C SER A 41 3.31 -17.25 -6.28
N ASP A 42 4.01 -16.26 -5.74
CA ASP A 42 4.70 -16.34 -4.45
C ASP A 42 3.83 -15.76 -3.32
N ALA A 43 4.43 -15.54 -2.15
CA ALA A 43 3.76 -15.02 -0.97
C ALA A 43 3.16 -13.60 -1.14
N TYR A 44 3.38 -12.94 -2.28
CA TYR A 44 2.87 -11.60 -2.58
C TYR A 44 1.82 -11.57 -3.70
N GLY A 45 1.32 -12.72 -4.16
CA GLY A 45 0.27 -12.81 -5.18
C GLY A 45 -0.74 -13.93 -4.93
N GLY A 46 -1.75 -13.98 -5.79
CA GLY A 46 -2.88 -14.92 -5.66
C GLY A 46 -3.95 -14.40 -4.69
N SER A 47 -3.99 -14.92 -3.47
CA SER A 47 -5.03 -14.60 -2.48
C SER A 47 -5.01 -13.13 -2.04
N LEU A 48 -6.12 -12.65 -1.47
CA LEU A 48 -6.22 -11.27 -0.97
C LEU A 48 -5.14 -10.98 0.09
N GLU A 49 -4.89 -11.92 0.99
CA GLU A 49 -3.88 -11.82 2.04
C GLU A 49 -2.47 -11.63 1.46
N ASN A 50 -2.14 -12.38 0.42
CA ASN A 50 -0.84 -12.28 -0.22
C ASN A 50 -0.70 -10.98 -1.00
N ARG A 51 -1.74 -10.56 -1.74
CA ARG A 51 -1.72 -9.29 -2.48
C ARG A 51 -1.59 -8.08 -1.55
N ALA A 52 -2.25 -8.12 -0.39
CA ALA A 52 -2.18 -7.07 0.62
C ALA A 52 -0.93 -7.10 1.49
N ARG A 53 -0.18 -8.22 1.50
CA ARG A 53 1.01 -8.39 2.35
C ARG A 53 1.99 -7.23 2.23
N PHE A 54 2.28 -6.79 1.01
CA PHE A 54 3.23 -5.70 0.77
C PHE A 54 2.73 -4.36 1.34
N LEU A 55 1.42 -4.07 1.27
CA LEU A 55 0.84 -2.88 1.89
C LEU A 55 1.03 -2.91 3.41
N PHE A 56 0.69 -4.04 4.05
CA PHE A 56 0.80 -4.17 5.51
C PHE A 56 2.25 -4.10 5.98
N GLU A 57 3.19 -4.75 5.29
CA GLU A 57 4.62 -4.63 5.63
C GLU A 57 5.13 -3.18 5.53
N VAL A 58 4.64 -2.41 4.56
CA VAL A 58 4.97 -0.98 4.44
C VAL A 58 4.35 -0.18 5.58
N LEU A 59 3.07 -0.41 5.90
CA LEU A 59 2.39 0.27 7.02
C LEU A 59 3.07 -0.05 8.35
N ASP A 60 3.38 -1.31 8.63
CA ASP A 60 4.07 -1.74 9.84
C ASP A 60 5.44 -1.05 9.95
N ALA A 61 6.23 -1.03 8.87
CA ALA A 61 7.54 -0.41 8.88
C ALA A 61 7.49 1.12 9.07
N VAL A 62 6.53 1.79 8.44
CA VAL A 62 6.37 3.25 8.54
C VAL A 62 5.83 3.65 9.90
N THR A 63 4.81 2.95 10.40
CA THR A 63 4.24 3.19 11.73
C THR A 63 5.24 2.87 12.84
N ALA A 64 6.06 1.82 12.71
CA ALA A 64 7.16 1.56 13.64
C ALA A 64 8.24 2.65 13.62
N ALA A 65 8.48 3.27 12.46
CA ALA A 65 9.50 4.30 12.31
C ALA A 65 9.10 5.65 12.90
N ILE A 66 7.82 6.03 12.80
CA ILE A 66 7.36 7.39 13.16
C ILE A 66 6.10 7.45 14.04
N GLY A 67 5.52 6.33 14.45
CA GLY A 67 4.28 6.28 15.23
C GLY A 67 3.02 6.32 14.35
N ALA A 68 2.02 5.51 14.70
CA ALA A 68 0.82 5.33 13.89
C ALA A 68 -0.09 6.57 13.81
N ASP A 69 -0.04 7.44 14.83
CA ASP A 69 -0.77 8.72 14.88
C ASP A 69 -0.31 9.72 13.82
N ARG A 70 0.85 9.48 13.18
CA ARG A 70 1.45 10.33 12.14
C ARG A 70 1.42 9.70 10.74
N VAL A 71 0.63 8.64 10.54
CA VAL A 71 0.59 7.89 9.28
C VAL A 71 -0.83 7.82 8.72
N GLY A 72 -1.01 8.33 7.51
CA GLY A 72 -2.20 8.13 6.69
C GLY A 72 -2.01 7.05 5.63
N LEU A 73 -3.11 6.51 5.13
CA LEU A 73 -3.14 5.60 3.97
C LEU A 73 -4.12 6.14 2.93
N ARG A 74 -3.67 6.21 1.67
CA ARG A 74 -4.52 6.58 0.54
C ARG A 74 -4.78 5.39 -0.36
N LEU A 75 -6.06 5.10 -0.59
CA LEU A 75 -6.57 4.04 -1.48
C LEU A 75 -7.48 4.65 -2.57
N SER A 76 -7.61 3.98 -3.72
CA SER A 76 -8.51 4.42 -4.80
C SER A 76 -9.27 3.24 -5.44
N PRO A 77 -10.18 2.60 -4.69
CA PRO A 77 -10.45 1.21 -5.00
C PRO A 77 -11.14 0.90 -6.31
N LEU A 78 -12.02 1.81 -6.73
CA LEU A 78 -12.77 1.72 -7.98
C LEU A 78 -12.11 2.51 -9.12
N ASN A 79 -10.97 3.16 -8.86
CA ASN A 79 -10.26 3.94 -9.86
C ASN A 79 -9.52 3.02 -10.83
N SER A 80 -9.70 3.23 -12.14
CA SER A 80 -9.02 2.51 -13.21
C SER A 80 -7.80 3.24 -13.77
N TYR A 81 -7.41 4.37 -13.18
CA TYR A 81 -6.19 5.11 -13.56
C TYR A 81 -4.96 4.19 -13.56
N ASN A 82 -4.01 4.45 -14.46
CA ASN A 82 -2.86 3.57 -14.72
C ASN A 82 -3.25 2.12 -15.09
N SER A 83 -4.37 1.97 -15.81
CA SER A 83 -4.87 0.67 -16.32
C SER A 83 -5.18 -0.36 -15.22
N MET A 84 -5.54 0.13 -14.02
CA MET A 84 -5.85 -0.74 -12.89
C MET A 84 -7.20 -1.43 -13.06
N VAL A 85 -7.20 -2.75 -12.85
CA VAL A 85 -8.36 -3.63 -12.88
C VAL A 85 -8.20 -4.64 -11.74
N ASP A 86 -9.27 -4.94 -11.03
CA ASP A 86 -9.34 -6.06 -10.08
C ASP A 86 -10.61 -6.86 -10.36
N SER A 87 -10.55 -8.18 -10.25
CA SER A 87 -11.69 -9.06 -10.54
C SER A 87 -12.79 -9.01 -9.47
N ASP A 88 -12.45 -8.60 -8.24
CA ASP A 88 -13.41 -8.40 -7.15
C ASP A 88 -13.11 -7.11 -6.37
N PRO A 89 -13.45 -5.93 -6.95
CA PRO A 89 -13.16 -4.64 -6.35
C PRO A 89 -13.77 -4.45 -4.95
N VAL A 90 -14.91 -5.09 -4.67
CA VAL A 90 -15.60 -4.97 -3.37
C VAL A 90 -14.96 -5.89 -2.34
N GLY A 91 -14.63 -7.12 -2.73
CA GLY A 91 -13.99 -8.09 -1.84
C GLY A 91 -12.63 -7.63 -1.32
N TRP A 92 -11.79 -7.02 -2.16
CA TRP A 92 -10.49 -6.55 -1.68
C TRP A 92 -10.59 -5.31 -0.78
N ILE A 93 -11.55 -4.41 -1.01
CA ILE A 93 -11.79 -3.27 -0.11
C ILE A 93 -12.28 -3.76 1.25
N GLY A 94 -13.22 -4.71 1.24
CA GLY A 94 -13.76 -5.26 2.48
C GLY A 94 -12.74 -6.05 3.30
N PHE A 95 -11.64 -6.48 2.68
CA PHE A 95 -10.54 -7.16 3.34
C PHE A 95 -9.56 -6.21 4.04
N LEU A 96 -9.34 -5.01 3.50
CA LEU A 96 -8.42 -4.01 4.06
C LEU A 96 -9.03 -3.24 5.23
#